data_AF-A0A0H1BCU0-F1
#
_entry.id   AF-A0A0H1BCU0-F1
#
_cell.length_a   1.000
_cell.length_b   1.000
_cell.length_c   1.000
_cell.angle_alpha   90.00
_cell.angle_beta   90.00
_cell.angle_gamma   90.00
#
_symmetry.space_group_name_H-M   'P 1'
#
loop_
_entity.id
_entity.type
_entity.pdbx_description
1 polymer ?
#
loop_
_entity_poly.entity_id
_entity_poly.type
_entity_poly.pdbx_seq_one_letter_code
_entity_poly.pdbx_strand_id
1 'polypeptide(L)'
;MDYYFQILEFLLCGDGLPTDGHLWHNDLHHGNIFVDPGELKVVGIIDLQSVHIGPMFDHCLHPSFLDYNGPDIGEDLGRPAMSESIKSLQGDEKAAAMHVFLDKAVMIAWRSLVRSKNPEPYRMIKFQRSTSGSLFHLCRRIFELSEAHFCTLLFDLQDE
;
A
#
# COMPACT_ATOMS: atom_id res chain seq x y z
N MET A 1 15.21 -25.43 6.79
CA MET A 1 16.12 -24.31 6.46
C MET A 1 16.59 -24.40 5.01
N ASP A 2 16.96 -25.57 4.51
CA ASP A 2 17.47 -25.70 3.12
C ASP A 2 16.47 -25.25 2.03
N TYR A 3 15.18 -25.56 2.20
CA TYR A 3 14.12 -25.05 1.31
C TYR A 3 13.95 -23.53 1.34
N TYR A 4 14.24 -22.88 2.48
CA TYR A 4 14.12 -21.44 2.62
C TYR A 4 15.16 -20.72 1.74
N PHE A 5 16.41 -21.20 1.74
CA PHE A 5 17.45 -20.65 0.88
C PHE A 5 17.18 -20.88 -0.60
N GLN A 6 16.55 -22.01 -0.97
CA GLN A 6 16.16 -22.28 -2.36
C GLN A 6 15.09 -21.31 -2.86
N ILE A 7 14.16 -20.88 -2.00
CA ILE A 7 13.08 -19.96 -2.36
C ILE A 7 13.56 -18.50 -2.30
N LEU A 8 14.55 -18.21 -1.46
CA LEU A 8 15.05 -16.85 -1.24
C LEU A 8 15.55 -16.19 -2.54
N GLU A 9 16.22 -16.93 -3.42
CA GLU A 9 16.68 -16.41 -4.72
C GLU A 9 15.51 -15.98 -5.61
N PHE A 10 14.41 -16.74 -5.62
CA PHE A 10 13.19 -16.39 -6.36
C PHE A 10 12.43 -15.22 -5.73
N LEU A 11 12.45 -15.10 -4.39
CA LEU A 11 11.81 -13.99 -3.69
C LEU A 11 12.57 -12.68 -3.90
N LEU A 12 13.90 -12.72 -3.81
CA LEU A 12 14.74 -11.53 -3.94
C LEU A 12 14.86 -11.02 -5.39
N CYS A 13 14.31 -11.76 -6.35
CA CYS A 13 14.14 -11.44 -7.77
C CYS A 13 15.01 -10.25 -8.25
N GLY A 14 16.28 -10.56 -8.56
CA GLY A 14 17.19 -9.79 -9.43
C GLY A 14 17.41 -8.31 -9.13
N ASP A 15 18.58 -7.97 -8.58
CA ASP A 15 19.30 -6.69 -8.72
C ASP A 15 18.45 -5.41 -8.70
N GLY A 16 17.65 -5.20 -7.64
CA GLY A 16 16.92 -3.93 -7.60
C GLY A 16 16.02 -3.63 -6.42
N LEU A 17 15.74 -4.58 -5.52
CA LEU A 17 14.96 -4.28 -4.33
C LEU A 17 15.79 -3.46 -3.33
N PRO A 18 15.28 -2.31 -2.85
CA PRO A 18 15.97 -1.55 -1.82
C PRO A 18 15.97 -2.36 -0.52
N THR A 19 17.16 -2.85 -0.15
CA THR A 19 17.41 -3.57 1.11
C THR A 19 17.90 -2.63 2.21
N ASP A 20 18.06 -1.34 1.91
CA ASP A 20 18.40 -0.32 2.89
C ASP A 20 17.36 -0.27 4.02
N GLY A 21 17.83 -0.03 5.24
CA GLY A 21 16.96 0.09 6.40
C GLY A 21 16.20 1.41 6.37
N HIS A 22 14.88 1.33 6.37
CA HIS A 22 13.98 2.48 6.50
C HIS A 22 13.27 2.46 7.85
N LEU A 23 13.13 3.63 8.45
CA LEU A 23 12.41 3.80 9.72
C LEU A 23 10.90 3.85 9.46
N TRP A 24 10.17 2.88 9.98
CA TRP A 24 8.73 2.73 9.80
C TRP A 24 7.96 2.98 11.08
N HIS A 25 6.99 3.89 11.01
CA HIS A 25 6.01 4.10 12.06
C HIS A 25 4.82 3.16 11.85
N ASN A 26 4.87 1.98 12.48
CA ASN A 26 3.87 0.92 12.26
C ASN A 26 2.43 1.31 12.61
N ASP A 27 2.25 2.31 13.47
CA ASP A 27 0.93 2.78 13.91
C ASP A 27 0.67 4.25 13.50
N LEU A 28 1.03 4.62 12.28
CA LEU A 28 0.90 6.01 11.83
C LEU A 28 -0.53 6.29 11.38
N HIS A 29 -1.35 6.84 12.26
CA HIS A 29 -2.71 7.31 11.97
C HIS A 29 -2.90 8.78 12.38
N HIS A 30 -4.07 9.35 12.07
CA HIS A 30 -4.37 10.78 12.33
C HIS A 30 -4.21 11.20 13.81
N GLY A 31 -4.35 10.27 14.76
CA GLY A 31 -4.14 10.53 16.19
C GLY A 31 -2.67 10.70 16.58
N ASN A 32 -1.76 10.20 15.73
CA ASN A 32 -0.31 10.26 15.92
C ASN A 32 0.37 11.34 15.06
N ILE A 33 -0.41 12.15 14.32
CA ILE A 33 0.07 13.23 13.45
C ILE A 33 -0.50 14.57 13.92
N PHE A 34 0.39 15.51 14.26
CA PHE A 34 -0.01 16.87 14.60
C PHE A 34 0.24 17.80 13.41
N VAL A 35 -0.78 18.56 13.03
CA VAL A 35 -0.75 19.49 11.90
C VAL A 35 -1.09 20.89 12.39
N ASP A 36 -0.31 21.88 11.97
CA ASP A 36 -0.67 23.30 12.15
C ASP A 36 -1.88 23.63 11.24
N PRO A 37 -3.04 24.03 11.80
CA PRO A 37 -4.22 24.33 10.99
C PRO A 37 -4.08 25.58 10.11
N GLY A 38 -3.14 26.49 10.43
CA GLY A 38 -2.88 27.68 9.64
C GLY A 38 -1.97 27.43 8.43
N GLU A 39 -0.95 26.59 8.59
CA GLU A 39 0.06 26.32 7.55
C GLU A 39 -0.10 24.98 6.84
N LEU A 40 -0.95 24.09 7.34
CA LEU A 40 -1.11 22.70 6.88
C LEU A 40 0.22 21.92 6.88
N LYS A 41 1.10 22.22 7.83
CA LYS A 41 2.39 21.55 8.01
C LYS A 41 2.31 20.55 9.16
N VAL A 42 2.92 19.39 8.96
CA VAL A 42 3.14 18.43 10.06
C VAL A 42 4.13 19.05 11.04
N VAL A 43 3.69 19.26 12.29
CA VAL A 43 4.49 19.85 13.38
C VAL A 43 4.97 18.80 14.38
N GLY A 44 4.42 17.58 14.33
CA GLY A 44 4.85 16.50 15.20
C GLY A 44 4.32 15.14 14.78
N ILE A 45 5.11 14.11 15.07
CA ILE A 45 4.73 12.70 15.02
C ILE A 45 5.07 12.11 16.39
N ILE A 46 4.11 11.45 17.03
CA ILE A 46 4.26 10.87 18.38
C ILE A 46 4.14 9.35 18.33
N ASP A 47 4.15 8.69 19.48
CA ASP A 47 3.91 7.25 19.62
C ASP A 47 4.93 6.37 18.87
N LEU A 48 6.20 6.75 18.98
CA LEU A 48 7.32 6.08 18.30
C LEU A 48 7.72 4.71 18.92
N GLN A 49 7.00 4.22 19.93
CA GLN A 49 7.37 2.99 20.65
C GLN A 49 7.26 1.71 19.80
N SER A 50 6.47 1.77 18.73
CA SER A 50 6.26 0.66 17.78
C SER A 50 7.04 0.84 16.48
N VAL A 51 8.02 1.73 16.45
CA VAL A 51 8.85 2.01 15.27
C VAL A 51 9.81 0.86 15.01
N HIS A 52 9.97 0.52 13.73
CA HIS A 52 10.81 -0.58 13.26
C HIS A 52 11.70 -0.14 12.10
N ILE A 53 12.89 -0.72 11.98
CA ILE A 53 13.76 -0.53 10.82
C ILE A 53 13.67 -1.76 9.93
N GLY A 54 13.19 -1.58 8.69
CA GLY A 54 13.02 -2.65 7.71
C GLY A 54 13.13 -2.16 6.28
N PRO A 55 13.23 -3.06 5.30
CA PRO A 55 13.34 -2.67 3.90
C PRO A 55 12.04 -2.04 3.39
N MET A 56 12.11 -1.25 2.31
CA MET A 56 10.97 -0.42 1.90
C MET A 56 9.75 -1.21 1.43
N PHE A 57 9.98 -2.37 0.81
CA PHE A 57 8.89 -3.25 0.36
C PHE A 57 8.15 -3.93 1.51
N ASP A 58 8.65 -3.82 2.75
CA ASP A 58 8.11 -4.54 3.91
C ASP A 58 6.91 -3.82 4.57
N HIS A 59 6.66 -2.55 4.25
CA HIS A 59 5.65 -1.75 4.94
C HIS A 59 4.41 -1.45 4.11
N CYS A 60 3.30 -1.07 4.76
CA CYS A 60 2.12 -0.58 4.05
C CYS A 60 2.42 0.81 3.47
N LEU A 61 2.61 0.87 2.15
CA LEU A 61 2.95 2.11 1.45
C LEU A 61 1.74 3.02 1.19
N HIS A 62 0.54 2.54 1.55
CA HIS A 62 -0.66 3.37 1.63
C HIS A 62 -0.93 3.77 3.08
N PRO A 63 -0.99 5.07 3.40
CA PRO A 63 -1.22 5.51 4.77
C PRO A 63 -2.60 5.08 5.26
N SER A 64 -2.66 4.52 6.46
CA SER A 64 -3.90 4.03 7.07
C SER A 64 -4.93 5.14 7.28
N PHE A 65 -4.48 6.38 7.48
CA PHE A 65 -5.36 7.54 7.63
C PHE A 65 -6.12 7.94 6.36
N LEU A 66 -5.83 7.32 5.20
CA LEU A 66 -6.70 7.46 4.01
C LEU A 66 -7.97 6.61 4.14
N ASP A 67 -7.98 5.59 4.99
CA ASP A 67 -9.10 4.67 5.27
C ASP A 67 -9.82 4.18 3.99
N TYR A 68 -9.04 3.92 2.95
CA TYR A 68 -9.58 3.51 1.65
C TYR A 68 -9.93 2.03 1.66
N ASN A 69 -11.21 1.72 1.81
CA ASN A 69 -11.75 0.36 1.79
C ASN A 69 -12.36 -0.04 0.43
N GLY A 70 -12.11 0.75 -0.62
CA GLY A 70 -12.61 0.49 -1.97
C GLY A 70 -11.80 -0.54 -2.76
N PRO A 71 -12.26 -0.92 -3.97
CA PRO A 71 -11.52 -1.81 -4.85
C PRO A 71 -10.19 -1.17 -5.29
N ASP A 72 -9.24 -1.98 -5.77
CA ASP A 72 -7.98 -1.40 -6.26
C ASP A 72 -8.23 -0.37 -7.38
N ILE A 73 -7.57 0.80 -7.26
CA ILE A 73 -7.69 1.90 -8.22
C ILE A 73 -6.90 1.67 -9.51
N GLY A 74 -6.12 0.58 -9.59
CA GLY A 74 -5.28 0.24 -10.75
C GLY A 74 -4.10 1.19 -10.97
N GLU A 75 -3.58 1.18 -12.20
CA GLU A 75 -2.41 1.98 -12.63
C GLU A 75 -2.79 3.29 -13.34
N ASP A 76 -4.06 3.44 -13.74
CA ASP A 76 -4.54 4.71 -14.28
C ASP A 76 -4.74 5.71 -13.14
N LEU A 77 -3.76 6.58 -12.99
CA LEU A 77 -3.75 7.65 -11.98
C LEU A 77 -4.28 8.98 -12.53
N GLY A 78 -5.00 8.96 -13.66
CA GLY A 78 -5.71 10.09 -14.19
C GLY A 78 -6.76 10.63 -13.22
N ARG A 79 -7.07 11.93 -13.31
CA ARG A 79 -8.13 12.53 -12.49
C ARG A 79 -9.45 11.79 -12.77
N PRO A 80 -10.09 11.17 -11.77
CA PRO A 80 -11.31 10.41 -12.00
C PRO A 80 -12.44 11.35 -12.44
N ALA A 81 -13.14 10.95 -13.50
CA ALA A 81 -14.34 11.63 -13.94
C ALA A 81 -15.54 11.09 -13.16
N MET A 82 -16.41 12.00 -12.70
CA MET A 82 -17.69 11.61 -12.12
C MET A 82 -18.60 11.05 -13.21
N SER A 83 -19.10 9.84 -13.01
CA SER A 83 -20.00 9.19 -13.97
C SER A 83 -21.35 9.90 -14.03
N GLU A 84 -22.02 9.83 -15.18
CA GLU A 84 -23.38 10.34 -15.34
C GLU A 84 -24.37 9.66 -14.38
N SER A 85 -24.12 8.39 -14.05
CA SER A 85 -24.92 7.65 -13.07
C SER A 85 -24.91 8.30 -11.69
N ILE A 86 -23.80 8.87 -11.22
CA ILE A 86 -23.73 9.55 -9.92
C ILE A 86 -24.43 10.91 -9.99
N LYS A 87 -24.30 11.60 -11.12
CA LYS A 87 -24.91 12.93 -11.32
C LYS A 87 -26.43 12.87 -11.27
N SER A 88 -27.03 11.79 -11.77
CA SER A 88 -28.48 11.60 -11.81
C SER A 88 -29.09 11.18 -10.46
N LEU A 89 -28.32 10.62 -9.52
CA LEU A 89 -28.81 10.24 -8.18
C LEU A 89 -29.26 11.47 -7.38
N GLN A 90 -30.16 11.24 -6.42
CA GLN A 90 -30.67 12.25 -5.49
C GLN A 90 -30.67 11.72 -4.05
N GLY A 91 -30.77 12.62 -3.08
CA GLY A 91 -30.87 12.28 -1.66
C GLY A 91 -29.69 11.44 -1.15
N ASP A 92 -29.98 10.49 -0.27
CA ASP A 92 -28.99 9.67 0.42
C ASP A 92 -28.16 8.79 -0.53
N GLU A 93 -28.77 8.32 -1.62
CA GLU A 93 -28.08 7.51 -2.64
C GLU A 93 -26.98 8.30 -3.33
N LYS A 94 -27.25 9.57 -3.64
CA LYS A 94 -26.24 10.49 -4.19
C LYS A 94 -25.11 10.72 -3.19
N ALA A 95 -25.44 10.93 -1.93
CA ALA A 95 -24.45 11.18 -0.89
C ALA A 95 -23.51 9.98 -0.72
N ALA A 96 -24.07 8.76 -0.66
CA ALA A 96 -23.28 7.53 -0.58
C ALA A 96 -22.38 7.33 -1.81
N ALA A 97 -22.93 7.51 -3.02
CA ALA A 97 -22.15 7.39 -4.25
C ALA A 97 -21.05 8.45 -4.37
N MET A 98 -21.31 9.68 -3.89
CA MET A 98 -20.33 10.75 -3.82
C MET A 98 -19.19 10.41 -2.85
N HIS A 99 -19.50 9.84 -1.69
CA HIS A 99 -18.51 9.40 -0.72
C HIS A 99 -17.54 8.40 -1.35
N VAL A 100 -18.06 7.33 -1.97
CA VAL A 100 -17.25 6.32 -2.65
C VAL A 100 -16.40 6.94 -3.76
N PHE A 101 -16.96 7.87 -4.53
CA PHE A 101 -16.22 8.59 -5.57
C PHE A 101 -15.06 9.42 -5.00
N LEU A 102 -15.31 10.17 -3.91
CA LEU A 102 -14.32 11.02 -3.27
C LEU A 102 -13.20 10.20 -2.62
N ASP A 103 -13.52 9.09 -1.95
CA ASP A 103 -12.54 8.17 -1.37
C ASP A 103 -11.59 7.64 -2.45
N LYS A 104 -12.16 7.19 -3.58
CA LYS A 104 -11.37 6.74 -4.74
C LYS A 104 -10.52 7.88 -5.31
N ALA A 105 -11.06 9.09 -5.40
CA ALA A 105 -10.33 10.24 -5.91
C ALA A 105 -9.14 10.64 -5.02
N VAL A 106 -9.31 10.58 -3.71
CA VAL A 106 -8.23 10.82 -2.74
C VAL A 106 -7.14 9.76 -2.86
N MET A 107 -7.51 8.48 -2.99
CA MET A 107 -6.54 7.40 -3.19
C MET A 107 -5.75 7.56 -4.50
N ILE A 108 -6.41 7.97 -5.60
CA ILE A 108 -5.75 8.29 -6.88
C ILE A 108 -4.81 9.48 -6.74
N ALA A 109 -5.25 10.54 -6.06
CA ALA A 109 -4.42 11.72 -5.81
C ALA A 109 -3.18 11.36 -4.98
N TRP A 110 -3.32 10.51 -3.96
CA TRP A 110 -2.20 9.99 -3.18
C TRP A 110 -1.19 9.24 -4.05
N ARG A 111 -1.62 8.22 -4.81
CA ARG A 111 -0.69 7.46 -5.68
C ARG A 111 -0.02 8.37 -6.72
N SER A 112 -0.76 9.32 -7.28
CA SER A 112 -0.20 10.33 -8.19
C SER A 112 0.87 11.18 -7.53
N LEU A 113 0.63 11.64 -6.31
CA LEU A 113 1.58 12.43 -5.54
C LEU A 113 2.83 11.62 -5.21
N VAL A 114 2.67 10.40 -4.70
CA VAL A 114 3.78 9.48 -4.39
C VAL A 114 4.61 9.20 -5.64
N ARG A 115 3.98 8.87 -6.77
CA ARG A 115 4.68 8.69 -8.06
C ARG A 115 5.52 9.91 -8.43
N SER A 116 5.00 11.12 -8.21
CA SER A 116 5.68 12.36 -8.62
C SER A 116 6.80 12.82 -7.66
N LYS A 117 6.64 12.57 -6.35
CA LYS A 117 7.54 13.09 -5.31
C LYS A 117 8.49 12.04 -4.75
N ASN A 118 8.06 10.77 -4.73
CA ASN A 118 8.73 9.64 -4.10
C ASN A 118 8.65 8.43 -5.04
N PRO A 119 9.39 8.43 -6.17
CA PRO A 119 9.28 7.39 -7.20
C PRO A 119 9.65 5.99 -6.67
N GLU A 120 10.50 5.93 -5.65
CA GLU A 120 10.96 4.67 -5.07
C GLU A 120 9.87 3.97 -4.23
N PRO A 121 9.19 4.65 -3.28
CA PRO A 121 7.95 4.12 -2.69
C PRO A 121 6.88 3.74 -3.72
N TYR A 122 6.72 4.51 -4.81
CA TYR A 122 5.78 4.15 -5.87
C TYR A 122 6.17 2.86 -6.59
N ARG A 123 7.47 2.65 -6.84
CA ARG A 123 8.00 1.39 -7.37
C ARG A 123 7.67 0.22 -6.44
N MET A 124 7.80 0.42 -5.13
CA MET A 124 7.49 -0.61 -4.14
C MET A 124 5.98 -0.90 -4.01
N ILE A 125 5.10 0.09 -4.17
CA ILE A 125 3.64 -0.14 -4.26
C ILE A 125 3.30 -1.11 -5.40
N LYS A 126 3.99 -0.98 -6.54
CA LYS A 126 3.83 -1.89 -7.68
C LYS A 126 4.42 -3.26 -7.39
N PHE A 127 5.60 -3.32 -6.78
CA PHE A 127 6.22 -4.58 -6.38
C PHE A 127 5.34 -5.40 -5.43
N GLN A 128 4.69 -4.77 -4.45
CA GLN A 128 3.78 -5.45 -3.52
C GLN A 128 2.57 -6.11 -4.21
N ARG A 129 2.30 -5.80 -5.47
CA ARG A 129 1.25 -6.42 -6.30
C ARG A 129 1.74 -7.58 -7.15
N SER A 130 3.06 -7.78 -7.27
CA SER A 130 3.60 -8.93 -8.00
C SER A 130 3.46 -10.21 -7.19
N THR A 131 3.70 -11.34 -7.83
CA THR A 131 3.75 -12.66 -7.18
C THR A 131 4.83 -12.68 -6.10
N SER A 132 6.05 -12.19 -6.37
CA SER A 132 7.11 -12.09 -5.36
C SER A 132 6.73 -11.20 -4.18
N GLY A 133 6.09 -10.04 -4.42
CA GLY A 133 5.63 -9.14 -3.36
C GLY A 133 4.55 -9.78 -2.49
N SER A 134 3.61 -10.50 -3.11
CA SER A 134 2.57 -11.26 -2.42
C SER A 134 3.17 -12.40 -1.57
N LEU A 135 4.17 -13.10 -2.10
CA LEU A 135 4.90 -14.13 -1.36
C LEU A 135 5.65 -13.55 -0.16
N PHE A 136 6.30 -12.39 -0.27
CA PHE A 136 6.91 -11.72 0.88
C PHE A 136 5.89 -11.39 1.97
N HIS A 137 4.72 -10.88 1.58
CA HIS A 137 3.64 -10.60 2.52
C HIS A 137 3.17 -11.87 3.24
N LEU A 138 3.00 -12.96 2.49
CA LEU A 138 2.53 -14.24 3.04
C LEU A 138 3.58 -14.96 3.88
N CYS A 139 4.85 -14.93 3.50
CA CYS A 139 5.96 -15.47 4.31
C CYS A 139 5.88 -14.98 5.76
N ARG A 140 5.59 -13.69 5.94
CA ARG A 140 5.51 -13.05 7.27
C ARG A 140 4.29 -13.46 8.07
N ARG A 141 3.23 -13.89 7.38
CA ARG A 141 1.93 -14.23 7.93
C ARG A 141 1.60 -15.70 7.75
N ILE A 142 2.60 -16.56 7.53
CA ILE A 142 2.38 -17.97 7.16
C ILE A 142 1.58 -18.73 8.22
N PHE A 143 1.78 -18.38 9.50
CA PHE A 143 1.03 -18.92 10.62
C PHE A 143 -0.41 -18.40 10.71
N GLU A 144 -0.72 -17.27 10.06
CA GLU A 144 -2.04 -16.63 10.04
C GLU A 144 -2.85 -16.95 8.77
N LEU A 145 -2.20 -16.99 7.60
CA LEU A 145 -2.83 -17.05 6.27
C LEU A 145 -2.69 -18.42 5.56
N SER A 146 -2.19 -19.43 6.28
CA SER A 146 -1.97 -20.83 5.87
C SER A 146 -0.81 -21.09 4.90
N GLU A 147 -0.07 -22.17 5.16
CA GLU A 147 1.01 -22.69 4.31
C GLU A 147 0.53 -23.08 2.91
N ALA A 148 -0.72 -23.55 2.77
CA ALA A 148 -1.27 -23.96 1.49
C ALA A 148 -1.34 -22.81 0.48
N HIS A 149 -1.76 -21.61 0.93
CA HIS A 149 -1.83 -20.43 0.07
C HIS A 149 -0.44 -19.95 -0.36
N PHE A 150 0.53 -20.04 0.54
CA PHE A 150 1.93 -19.76 0.25
C PHE A 150 2.49 -20.69 -0.84
N CYS A 151 2.25 -22.00 -0.70
CA CYS A 151 2.70 -22.99 -1.68
C CYS A 151 2.08 -22.79 -3.08
N THR A 152 0.81 -22.39 -3.17
CA THR A 152 0.17 -22.09 -4.47
C THR A 152 0.88 -20.96 -5.20
N LEU A 153 1.12 -19.83 -4.53
CA LEU A 153 1.80 -18.69 -5.16
C LEU A 153 3.26 -18.97 -5.48
N LEU A 154 3.91 -19.88 -4.73
CA LEU A 154 5.26 -20.31 -5.04
C LEU A 154 5.34 -21.08 -6.36
N PHE A 155 4.30 -21.87 -6.70
CA PHE A 155 4.20 -22.49 -8.02
C PHE A 155 3.98 -21.46 -9.12
N ASP A 156 3.08 -20.48 -8.91
CA ASP A 156 2.85 -19.41 -9.90
C ASP A 156 4.13 -18.59 -10.19
N LEU A 157 5.00 -18.40 -9.18
CA LEU A 157 6.28 -17.71 -9.35
C LEU A 157 7.28 -18.49 -10.24
N GLN A 158 7.17 -19.82 -10.34
CA GLN A 158 8.04 -20.60 -11.24
C GLN A 158 7.71 -20.37 -12.73
N ASP A 159 6.51 -19.85 -13.01
CA ASP A 159 6.00 -19.60 -14.36
C ASP A 159 6.12 -18.13 -14.81
N GLU A 160 6.65 -17.23 -13.94
CA GLU A 160 6.93 -15.80 -14.19
C GLU A 160 8.36 -15.56 -14.72
#